data_AF-A0A8T6IJQ2-F1
#
_entry.id   AF-A0A8T6IJQ2-F1
#
_cell.length_a   1.000
_cell.length_b   1.000
_cell.length_c   1.000
_cell.angle_alpha   90.00
_cell.angle_beta   90.00
_cell.angle_gamma   90.00
#
_symmetry.space_group_name_H-M   'P 1'
#
loop_
_entity.id
_entity.type
_entity.pdbx_description
1 polymer ?
#
loop_
_entity_poly.entity_id
_entity_poly.type
_entity_poly.pdbx_seq_one_letter_code
_entity_poly.pdbx_strand_id
1 'polypeptide(L)'
;MRYINGLIGVALLFVAGSHVGKTDWIIWLPIYGAGAAIALSSLKARMPDWLVWSCAIAAAGMMFGYFSLFFQIAPHLRGDWLMQGHASSNLLIAAFCMIPVLSEYSRRMKVCQESRASRARRESRPEFSFRRLLSRFLPDRSPDQIRKPTA
;
A
#
# COMPACT_ATOMS: atom_id res chain seq x y z
N MET A 1 -4.16 6.04 -12.05
CA MET A 1 -3.57 6.12 -10.69
C MET A 1 -2.18 6.76 -10.67
N ARG A 2 -1.16 6.29 -11.41
CA ARG A 2 0.18 6.91 -11.38
C ARG A 2 0.20 8.42 -11.66
N TYR A 3 -0.51 8.88 -12.69
CA TYR A 3 -0.62 10.31 -13.01
C TYR A 3 -1.30 11.13 -11.90
N ILE A 4 -2.34 10.58 -11.27
CA ILE A 4 -3.06 11.21 -10.16
C ILE A 4 -2.14 11.36 -8.94
N ASN A 5 -1.43 10.29 -8.57
CA ASN A 5 -0.49 10.34 -7.44
C ASN A 5 0.69 11.28 -7.71
N GLY A 6 1.12 11.39 -8.98
CA GLY A 6 2.15 12.35 -9.39
C GLY A 6 1.67 13.78 -9.24
N LEU A 7 0.45 14.07 -9.71
CA LEU A 7 -0.18 15.38 -9.56
C LEU A 7 -0.37 15.76 -8.09
N ILE A 8 -0.77 14.80 -7.25
CA ILE A 8 -0.87 14.97 -5.80
C ILE A 8 0.48 15.27 -5.17
N GLY A 9 1.54 14.54 -5.54
CA GLY A 9 2.89 14.79 -5.05
C GLY A 9 3.40 16.19 -5.42
N VAL A 10 3.14 16.64 -6.66
CA VAL A 10 3.49 17.99 -7.11
C VAL A 10 2.67 19.06 -6.37
N ALA A 11 1.37 18.83 -6.17
CA ALA A 11 0.52 19.75 -5.41
C ALA A 11 0.99 19.91 -3.96
N LEU A 12 1.36 18.80 -3.30
CA LEU A 12 1.91 18.85 -1.93
C LEU A 12 3.26 19.56 -1.87
N LEU A 13 4.13 19.39 -2.87
CA LEU A 13 5.38 20.17 -2.98
C LEU A 13 5.11 21.65 -3.17
N PHE A 14 4.10 22.00 -3.98
CA PHE A 14 3.72 23.39 -4.19
C PHE A 14 3.22 24.03 -2.89
N VAL A 15 2.38 23.33 -2.12
CA VAL A 15 1.94 23.75 -0.78
C VAL A 15 3.15 23.90 0.15
N ALA A 16 4.05 22.92 0.19
CA ALA A 16 5.28 23.00 1.00
C ALA A 16 6.14 24.23 0.62
N GLY A 17 6.31 24.48 -0.68
CA GLY A 17 7.03 25.62 -1.22
C GLY A 17 6.42 26.96 -0.83
N SER A 18 5.09 27.04 -0.73
CA SER A 18 4.38 28.27 -0.31
C SER A 18 4.64 28.68 1.15
N HIS A 19 5.20 27.77 1.95
CA HIS A 19 5.64 28.04 3.32
C HIS A 19 7.12 28.45 3.41
N VAL A 20 7.92 28.29 2.34
CA VAL A 20 9.34 28.68 2.32
C VAL A 20 9.44 30.20 2.45
N GLY A 21 10.18 30.67 3.47
CA GLY A 21 10.34 32.09 3.77
C GLY A 21 9.43 32.64 4.88
N LYS A 22 8.50 31.83 5.41
CA LYS A 22 7.74 32.15 6.65
C LYS A 22 8.39 31.49 7.85
N THR A 23 8.35 32.09 9.05
CA THR A 23 8.99 31.56 10.28
C THR A 23 8.65 30.09 10.58
N ASP A 24 7.45 29.64 10.21
CA ASP A 24 6.98 28.28 10.48
C ASP A 24 7.42 27.24 9.42
N TRP A 25 8.24 27.62 8.45
CA TRP A 25 8.67 26.75 7.34
C TRP A 25 9.32 25.45 7.82
N ILE A 26 10.04 25.48 8.95
CA ILE A 26 10.70 24.30 9.54
C ILE A 26 9.69 23.21 9.93
N ILE A 27 8.47 23.59 10.30
CA ILE A 27 7.43 22.64 10.74
C ILE A 27 6.62 22.16 9.54
N TRP A 28 6.18 23.07 8.68
CA TRP A 28 5.27 22.73 7.58
C TRP A 28 5.96 22.02 6.41
N LEU A 29 7.22 22.37 6.12
CA LEU A 29 7.98 21.78 5.03
C LEU A 29 8.18 20.26 5.19
N PRO A 30 8.61 19.71 6.34
CA PRO A 30 8.73 18.26 6.49
C PRO A 30 7.36 17.56 6.47
N ILE A 31 6.30 18.19 6.99
CA ILE A 31 4.95 17.63 7.05
C ILE A 31 4.37 17.46 5.63
N TYR A 32 4.40 18.50 4.79
CA TYR A 32 3.92 18.39 3.40
C TYR A 32 4.92 17.65 2.51
N GLY A 33 6.22 17.83 2.76
CA GLY A 33 7.31 17.18 2.02
C GLY A 33 7.32 15.66 2.17
N ALA A 34 7.05 15.13 3.38
CA ALA A 34 6.93 13.69 3.59
C ALA A 34 5.75 13.09 2.82
N GLY A 35 4.59 13.75 2.83
CA GLY A 35 3.43 13.33 2.04
C GLY A 35 3.72 13.33 0.54
N ALA A 36 4.39 14.39 0.06
CA ALA A 36 4.82 14.48 -1.33
C ALA A 36 5.81 13.37 -1.71
N ALA A 37 6.81 13.11 -0.87
CA ALA A 37 7.80 12.07 -1.11
C ALA A 37 7.14 10.69 -1.19
N ILE A 38 6.17 10.39 -0.32
CA ILE A 38 5.39 9.15 -0.36
C ILE A 38 4.58 9.09 -1.67
N ALA A 39 3.84 10.14 -2.02
CA ALA A 39 3.05 10.17 -3.26
C ALA A 39 3.92 10.00 -4.52
N LEU A 40 5.08 10.67 -4.60
CA LEU A 40 6.03 10.56 -5.70
C LEU A 40 6.72 9.20 -5.73
N SER A 41 7.01 8.61 -4.57
CA SER A 41 7.58 7.28 -4.50
C SER A 41 6.65 6.25 -5.15
N SER A 42 5.32 6.46 -5.10
CA SER A 42 4.36 5.60 -5.78
C SER A 42 4.50 5.57 -7.32
N LEU A 43 5.20 6.54 -7.94
CA LEU A 43 5.50 6.51 -9.38
C LEU A 43 6.56 5.47 -9.73
N LYS A 44 7.40 5.08 -8.76
CA LYS A 44 8.47 4.12 -8.99
C LYS A 44 7.86 2.76 -9.34
N ALA A 45 8.22 2.25 -10.52
CA ALA A 45 7.64 1.03 -11.07
C ALA A 45 8.15 -0.25 -10.41
N ARG A 46 9.40 -0.23 -9.91
CA ARG A 46 10.00 -1.33 -9.15
C ARG A 46 10.24 -0.86 -7.72
N MET A 47 9.45 -1.40 -6.79
CA MET A 47 9.65 -1.26 -5.36
C MET A 47 9.68 -2.66 -4.74
N PRO A 48 10.58 -2.94 -3.80
CA PRO A 48 10.56 -4.19 -3.07
C PRO A 48 9.34 -4.23 -2.14
N ASP A 49 8.80 -5.43 -1.91
CA ASP A 49 7.55 -5.64 -1.17
C ASP A 49 7.54 -4.96 0.21
N TRP A 50 8.66 -5.01 0.93
CA TRP A 50 8.79 -4.38 2.24
C TRP A 50 8.58 -2.87 2.18
N LEU A 51 9.09 -2.22 1.12
CA LEU A 51 9.01 -0.79 0.94
C LEU A 51 7.59 -0.36 0.55
N VAL A 52 6.88 -1.17 -0.23
CA VAL A 52 5.44 -0.94 -0.52
C VAL A 52 4.63 -0.96 0.78
N TRP A 53 4.94 -1.90 1.68
CA TRP A 53 4.29 -2.02 2.99
C TRP A 53 4.60 -0.83 3.90
N SER A 54 5.89 -0.46 4.02
CA SER A 54 6.32 0.72 4.79
C SER A 54 5.71 2.00 4.25
N CYS A 55 5.67 2.20 2.92
CA CYS A 55 5.03 3.35 2.31
C CYS A 55 3.51 3.38 2.54
N ALA A 56 2.83 2.23 2.55
CA ALA A 56 1.40 2.16 2.84
C ALA A 56 1.10 2.62 4.28
N ILE A 57 1.87 2.11 5.25
CA ILE A 57 1.74 2.50 6.67
C ILE A 57 2.09 3.97 6.85
N ALA A 58 3.19 4.44 6.25
CA ALA A 58 3.58 5.84 6.30
C ALA A 58 2.49 6.74 5.68
N ALA A 59 1.90 6.35 4.55
CA ALA A 59 0.83 7.11 3.92
C ALA A 59 -0.41 7.22 4.82
N ALA A 60 -0.80 6.12 5.47
CA ALA A 60 -1.90 6.10 6.42
C ALA A 60 -1.59 6.99 7.64
N GLY A 61 -0.38 6.86 8.19
CA GLY A 61 0.09 7.69 9.30
C GLY A 61 0.08 9.18 8.96
N MET A 62 0.53 9.56 7.76
CA MET A 62 0.47 10.93 7.28
C MET A 62 -0.97 11.44 7.14
N MET A 63 -1.87 10.63 6.58
CA MET A 63 -3.29 10.98 6.45
C MET A 63 -3.90 11.31 7.82
N PHE A 64 -3.70 10.44 8.81
CA PHE A 64 -4.18 10.68 10.19
C PHE A 64 -3.45 11.85 10.85
N GLY A 65 -2.16 12.02 10.59
CA GLY A 65 -1.36 13.15 11.07
C GLY A 65 -1.92 14.48 10.58
N TYR A 66 -2.28 14.58 9.29
CA TYR A 66 -2.92 15.78 8.72
C TYR A 66 -4.27 16.07 9.38
N PHE A 67 -5.11 15.05 9.60
CA PHE A 67 -6.37 15.23 10.33
C PHE A 67 -6.15 15.64 11.79
N SER A 68 -5.17 15.05 12.49
CA SER A 68 -4.84 15.40 13.86
C SER A 68 -4.40 16.86 13.99
N LEU A 69 -3.50 17.30 13.10
CA LEU A 69 -3.07 18.71 13.02
C LEU A 69 -4.24 19.64 12.71
N PHE A 70 -5.13 19.23 11.80
CA PHE A 70 -6.35 19.98 11.52
C PHE A 70 -7.20 20.17 12.79
N PHE A 71 -7.45 19.10 13.56
CA PHE A 71 -8.23 19.19 14.78
C PHE A 71 -7.56 19.99 15.91
N GLN A 72 -6.22 20.05 15.93
CA GLN A 72 -5.49 20.92 16.87
C GLN A 72 -5.65 22.41 16.53
N ILE A 73 -5.71 22.73 15.24
CA ILE A 73 -5.87 24.12 14.79
C ILE A 73 -7.35 24.52 14.82
N ALA A 74 -8.27 23.59 14.53
CA ALA A 74 -9.74 23.74 14.54
C ALA A 74 -10.32 24.67 15.63
N PRO A 75 -9.97 24.53 16.92
CA PRO A 75 -10.48 25.40 17.97
C PRO A 75 -10.07 26.88 17.82
N HIS A 76 -8.94 27.18 17.18
CA HIS A 76 -8.42 28.53 16.97
C HIS A 76 -9.02 29.23 15.74
N LEU A 77 -9.71 28.49 14.85
CA LEU A 77 -10.29 29.05 13.62
C LEU A 77 -11.46 30.00 13.84
N ARG A 78 -12.08 30.03 15.03
CA ARG A 78 -13.22 30.93 15.32
C ARG A 78 -12.82 32.41 15.32
N GLY A 79 -11.55 32.74 15.60
CA GLY A 79 -11.05 34.12 15.63
C GLY A 79 -10.32 34.55 14.35
N ASP A 80 -9.47 33.69 13.80
CA ASP A 80 -8.51 34.04 12.74
C ASP A 80 -8.73 33.26 11.43
N TRP A 81 -9.99 33.04 11.04
CA TRP A 81 -10.35 32.26 9.85
C TRP A 81 -9.62 32.73 8.58
N LEU A 82 -9.43 34.03 8.40
CA LEU A 82 -8.79 34.58 7.20
C LEU A 82 -7.29 34.25 7.11
N MET A 83 -6.60 34.13 8.24
CA MET A 83 -5.16 33.86 8.29
C MET A 83 -4.84 32.38 8.46
N GLN A 84 -5.58 31.68 9.32
CA GLN A 84 -5.36 30.26 9.63
C GLN A 84 -6.20 29.31 8.77
N GLY A 85 -7.33 29.77 8.21
CA GLY A 85 -8.23 28.94 7.39
C GLY A 85 -7.57 28.38 6.14
N HIS A 86 -6.60 29.09 5.55
CA HIS A 86 -5.81 28.57 4.44
C HIS A 86 -4.92 27.39 4.83
N ALA A 87 -4.25 27.45 6.00
CA ALA A 87 -3.42 26.35 6.48
C ALA A 87 -4.27 25.11 6.85
N SER A 88 -5.42 25.33 7.49
CA SER A 88 -6.33 24.26 7.90
C SER A 88 -7.02 23.59 6.72
N SER A 89 -7.45 24.36 5.71
CA SER A 89 -7.99 23.78 4.47
C SER A 89 -6.94 22.98 3.71
N ASN A 90 -5.69 23.47 3.65
CA ASN A 90 -4.58 22.72 3.04
C ASN A 90 -4.30 21.39 3.74
N LEU A 91 -4.38 21.33 5.08
CA LEU A 91 -4.27 20.07 5.84
C LEU A 91 -5.38 19.09 5.48
N LEU A 92 -6.62 19.56 5.39
CA LEU A 92 -7.77 18.73 5.04
C LEU A 92 -7.62 18.17 3.62
N ILE A 93 -7.26 19.04 2.66
CA ILE A 93 -7.02 18.67 1.27
C ILE A 93 -5.87 17.66 1.20
N ALA A 94 -4.77 17.89 1.90
CA ALA A 94 -3.63 16.98 1.96
C ALA A 94 -4.04 15.59 2.49
N ALA A 95 -4.87 15.54 3.54
CA ALA A 95 -5.40 14.28 4.06
C ALA A 95 -6.23 13.53 3.01
N PHE A 96 -7.17 14.20 2.34
CA PHE A 96 -7.97 13.58 1.28
C PHE A 96 -7.13 13.14 0.08
N CYS A 97 -6.10 13.90 -0.28
CA CYS A 97 -5.16 13.55 -1.33
C CYS A 97 -4.37 12.27 -1.01
N MET A 98 -4.21 11.88 0.25
CA MET A 98 -3.55 10.62 0.60
C MET A 98 -4.43 9.39 0.33
N ILE A 99 -5.75 9.52 0.23
CA ILE A 99 -6.67 8.40 -0.05
C ILE A 99 -6.34 7.65 -1.36
N PRO A 100 -6.21 8.31 -2.54
CA PRO A 100 -5.82 7.62 -3.77
C PRO A 100 -4.39 7.05 -3.70
N VAL A 101 -3.50 7.69 -2.94
CA VAL A 101 -2.14 7.18 -2.70
C VAL A 101 -2.19 5.85 -1.93
N LEU A 102 -2.97 5.78 -0.83
CA LEU A 102 -3.21 4.54 -0.10
C LEU A 102 -3.87 3.48 -0.97
N SER A 103 -4.85 3.85 -1.79
CA SER A 103 -5.56 2.92 -2.68
C SER A 103 -4.58 2.21 -3.64
N GLU A 104 -3.62 2.95 -4.21
CA GLU A 104 -2.59 2.39 -5.08
C GLU A 104 -1.63 1.45 -4.30
N TYR A 105 -1.21 1.83 -3.10
CA TYR A 105 -0.35 0.97 -2.27
C TYR A 105 -1.07 -0.31 -1.83
N SER A 106 -2.33 -0.22 -1.41
CA SER A 106 -3.18 -1.37 -1.07
C SER A 106 -3.34 -2.32 -2.26
N ARG A 107 -3.56 -1.79 -3.46
CA ARG A 107 -3.59 -2.60 -4.68
C ARG A 107 -2.29 -3.35 -4.91
N ARG A 108 -1.13 -2.68 -4.77
CA ARG A 108 0.19 -3.31 -4.93
C ARG A 108 0.43 -4.40 -3.89
N MET A 109 0.07 -4.17 -2.63
CA MET A 109 0.17 -5.17 -1.57
C MET A 109 -0.66 -6.42 -1.90
N LYS A 110 -1.90 -6.23 -2.38
CA LYS A 110 -2.78 -7.35 -2.78
C LYS A 110 -2.18 -8.17 -3.93
N VAL A 111 -1.65 -7.51 -4.96
CA VAL A 111 -1.00 -8.19 -6.09
C VAL A 111 0.24 -8.99 -5.64
N CYS A 112 1.05 -8.44 -4.73
CA CYS A 112 2.19 -9.16 -4.18
C CYS A 112 1.76 -10.39 -3.36
N GLN A 113 0.70 -10.28 -2.56
CA GLN A 113 0.14 -11.41 -1.80
C GLN A 113 -0.40 -12.52 -2.72
N GLU A 114 -1.17 -12.16 -3.74
CA GLU A 114 -1.71 -13.11 -4.73
C GLU A 114 -0.60 -13.81 -5.51
N SER A 115 0.47 -13.10 -5.85
CA SER A 115 1.63 -13.65 -6.55
C SER A 115 2.39 -14.67 -5.68
N ARG A 116 2.60 -14.35 -4.39
CA ARG A 116 3.21 -15.27 -3.42
C ARG A 116 2.35 -16.51 -3.18
N ALA A 117 1.04 -16.34 -2.99
CA ALA A 117 0.11 -17.45 -2.82
C ALA A 117 0.06 -18.36 -4.05
N SER A 118 0.09 -17.78 -5.25
CA SER A 118 0.10 -18.52 -6.51
C SER A 118 1.40 -19.31 -6.71
N ARG A 119 2.55 -18.74 -6.30
CA ARG A 119 3.85 -19.44 -6.33
C ARG A 119 3.88 -20.61 -5.35
N ALA A 120 3.43 -20.39 -4.11
CA ALA A 120 3.31 -21.43 -3.09
C ALA A 120 2.38 -22.58 -3.54
N ARG A 121 1.25 -22.25 -4.19
CA ARG A 121 0.33 -23.26 -4.78
C ARG A 121 0.94 -24.04 -5.94
N ARG A 122 1.79 -23.42 -6.77
CA ARG A 122 2.52 -24.14 -7.83
C ARG A 122 3.55 -25.10 -7.26
N GLU A 123 4.27 -24.67 -6.24
CA GLU A 123 5.33 -25.45 -5.58
C GLU A 123 4.79 -26.60 -4.73
N SER A 124 3.57 -26.49 -4.22
CA SER A 124 2.85 -27.58 -3.55
C SER A 124 2.10 -28.53 -4.52
N ARG A 125 2.16 -28.28 -5.84
CA ARG A 125 1.55 -29.13 -6.88
C ARG A 125 2.40 -30.26 -7.51
N PRO A 126 3.68 -30.54 -7.17
CA PRO A 126 4.42 -31.64 -7.79
C PRO A 126 3.94 -33.01 -7.29
N GLU A 127 3.45 -33.09 -6.04
CA GLU A 127 2.98 -34.37 -5.46
C GLU A 127 1.73 -34.91 -6.17
N PHE A 128 0.82 -34.04 -6.59
CA PHE A 128 -0.42 -34.42 -7.28
C PHE A 128 -0.19 -34.83 -8.74
N SER A 129 0.89 -34.34 -9.37
CA SER A 129 1.28 -34.76 -10.71
C SER A 129 2.03 -36.08 -10.67
N PHE A 130 2.92 -36.27 -9.68
CA PHE A 130 3.66 -37.51 -9.51
C PHE A 130 2.74 -38.67 -9.07
N ARG A 131 1.81 -38.47 -8.14
CA ARG A 131 0.80 -39.49 -7.78
C ARG A 131 -0.08 -39.89 -8.97
N ARG A 132 -0.50 -38.93 -9.80
CA ARG A 132 -1.29 -39.23 -11.02
C ARG A 132 -0.48 -39.94 -12.10
N LEU A 133 0.81 -39.64 -12.20
CA LEU A 133 1.74 -40.38 -13.07
C LEU A 133 1.95 -41.79 -12.53
N LEU A 134 2.25 -41.95 -11.24
CA LEU A 134 2.37 -43.25 -10.57
C LEU A 134 1.12 -44.10 -10.70
N SER A 135 -0.08 -43.52 -10.53
CA SER A 135 -1.34 -44.26 -10.70
C SER A 135 -1.65 -44.64 -12.16
N ARG A 136 -0.98 -44.05 -13.14
CA ARG A 136 -1.05 -44.47 -14.55
C ARG A 136 -0.02 -45.53 -14.90
N PHE A 137 1.10 -45.59 -14.18
CA PHE A 137 2.18 -46.57 -14.40
C PHE A 137 2.09 -47.80 -13.51
N LEU A 138 1.35 -47.73 -12.39
CA LEU A 138 1.06 -48.89 -11.56
C LEU A 138 -0.27 -49.51 -12.01
N PRO A 139 -0.26 -50.68 -12.65
CA PRO A 139 -1.48 -51.43 -12.86
C PRO A 139 -2.05 -51.82 -11.49
N ASP A 140 -3.36 -51.63 -11.35
CA ASP A 140 -4.13 -51.95 -10.15
C ASP A 140 -3.91 -53.43 -9.80
N ARG A 141 -3.01 -53.70 -8.83
CA ARG A 141 -2.89 -55.04 -8.26
C ARG A 141 -4.09 -55.24 -7.35
N SER A 142 -5.15 -55.81 -7.93
CA SER A 142 -6.30 -56.31 -7.18
C SER A 142 -5.82 -57.24 -6.04
N PRO A 143 -6.22 -57.00 -4.78
CA PRO A 143 -5.86 -57.83 -3.64
C PRO A 143 -6.43 -59.27 -3.66
N ASP A 144 -7.19 -59.66 -4.70
CA ASP A 144 -7.88 -60.95 -4.75
C ASP A 144 -6.99 -62.16 -5.16
N GLN A 145 -5.70 -61.96 -5.43
CA GLN A 145 -4.79 -63.06 -5.80
C GLN A 145 -4.16 -63.81 -4.60
N ILE A 146 -4.48 -63.44 -3.35
CA ILE A 146 -3.94 -64.10 -2.15
C ILE A 146 -5.00 -64.95 -1.44
N ARG A 147 -5.76 -65.78 -2.17
CA ARG A 147 -6.38 -66.97 -1.56
C ARG A 147 -6.84 -67.98 -2.59
N LYS A 148 -5.99 -68.98 -2.85
CA LYS A 148 -6.36 -70.39 -3.01
C LYS A 148 -5.10 -71.24 -3.14
N PRO A 149 -4.90 -72.18 -2.20
CA PRO A 149 -4.61 -73.54 -2.61
C PRO A 149 -5.85 -74.39 -2.37
N THR A 150 -6.33 -74.98 -3.46
CA THR A 150 -7.12 -76.20 -3.49
C THR A 150 -6.35 -77.35 -2.84
N ALA A 151 -6.99 -78.00 -1.86
CA ALA A 151 -7.05 -79.45 -1.58
C ALA A 151 -7.30 -79.65 -0.08
#